data_AF-A0AA47MAP1-F1
#
_entry.id   AF-A0AA47MAP1-F1
#
_cell.length_a   1.000
_cell.length_b   1.000
_cell.length_c   1.000
_cell.angle_alpha   90.00
_cell.angle_beta   90.00
_cell.angle_gamma   90.00
#
_symmetry.space_group_name_H-M   'P 1'
#
loop_
_entity.id
_entity.type
_entity.pdbx_description
1 polymer ?
#
loop_
_entity_poly.entity_id
_entity_poly.type
_entity_poly.pdbx_seq_one_letter_code
_entity_poly.pdbx_strand_id
1 'polypeptide(L)'
;MTPIKLHHARPKPTPRLDVSAAYAPTLQHAFQEVLASSYVSSPPPANNIDSPLPPADITSAWQHFHSVTTKAAFSTFGKLSRSQPDWFKAHASLLLPAIASKRSARLSCLQHNTRSNKAAWKQACRNVQKATRTAMQDYWNTLCDRIESCASSGNIRGVFLGLKEALGPVPPKSPLHSAPYQVKP
;
A
#
# COMPACT_ATOMS: atom_id res chain seq x y z
N MET A 1 9.24 -27.68 33.23
CA MET A 1 9.61 -27.29 31.85
C MET A 1 8.51 -26.40 31.30
N THR A 2 8.77 -25.12 31.08
CA THR A 2 7.81 -24.19 30.45
C THR A 2 8.06 -24.13 28.94
N PRO A 3 7.02 -24.23 28.10
CA PRO A 3 7.21 -24.22 26.66
C PRO A 3 7.64 -22.83 26.17
N ILE A 4 8.73 -22.78 25.41
CA ILE A 4 9.23 -21.58 24.74
C ILE A 4 8.29 -21.25 23.58
N LYS A 5 7.59 -20.11 23.65
CA LYS A 5 6.78 -19.61 22.53
C LYS A 5 7.70 -19.08 21.42
N LEU A 6 7.85 -19.85 20.34
CA LEU A 6 8.63 -19.48 19.13
C LEU A 6 7.79 -18.77 18.06
N HIS A 7 6.76 -18.01 18.45
CA HIS A 7 6.01 -17.18 17.50
C HIS A 7 6.41 -15.72 17.68
N HIS A 8 7.44 -15.30 16.93
CA HIS A 8 7.72 -13.87 16.78
C HIS A 8 6.66 -13.25 15.86
N ALA A 9 5.98 -12.22 16.36
CA ALA A 9 5.14 -11.39 15.51
C ALA A 9 5.98 -10.81 14.37
N ARG A 10 5.48 -10.87 13.14
CA ARG A 10 6.17 -10.25 12.01
C ARG A 10 6.35 -8.75 12.32
N PRO A 11 7.56 -8.19 12.16
CA PRO A 11 7.76 -6.76 12.33
C PRO A 11 6.88 -6.01 11.34
N LYS A 12 6.31 -4.88 11.78
CA LYS A 12 5.50 -4.03 10.91
C LYS A 12 6.35 -3.59 9.71
N PRO A 13 5.81 -3.64 8.48
CA PRO A 13 6.56 -3.21 7.31
C PRO A 13 6.96 -1.74 7.45
N THR A 14 8.22 -1.43 7.14
CA THR A 14 8.71 -0.06 7.15
C THR A 14 8.10 0.71 5.97
N PRO A 15 7.56 1.92 6.21
CA PRO A 15 7.08 2.76 5.11
C PRO A 15 8.23 3.10 4.18
N ARG A 16 7.99 3.09 2.86
CA ARG A 16 8.97 3.51 1.87
C ARG A 16 8.76 4.98 1.54
N LEU A 17 9.83 5.72 1.29
CA LEU A 17 9.77 7.10 0.81
C LEU A 17 9.22 7.13 -0.62
N ASP A 18 8.38 8.11 -0.93
CA ASP A 18 7.95 8.33 -2.31
C ASP A 18 9.03 9.11 -3.08
N VAL A 19 9.79 8.41 -3.92
CA VAL A 19 10.90 9.01 -4.70
C VAL A 19 10.41 9.53 -6.06
N SER A 20 9.14 9.30 -6.42
CA SER A 20 8.62 9.68 -7.74
C SER A 20 8.70 11.19 -8.00
N ALA A 21 8.56 11.99 -6.93
CA ALA A 21 8.60 13.45 -6.98
C ALA A 21 9.95 14.04 -6.52
N ALA A 22 10.98 13.20 -6.28
CA ALA A 22 12.28 13.66 -5.76
C ALA A 22 13.03 14.61 -6.72
N TYR A 23 12.68 14.59 -8.01
CA TYR A 23 13.25 15.47 -9.03
C TYR A 23 12.50 16.79 -9.20
N ALA A 24 11.38 17.00 -8.49
CA ALA A 24 10.66 18.27 -8.56
C ALA A 24 11.42 19.36 -7.77
N PRO A 25 11.82 20.47 -8.42
CA PRO A 25 12.67 21.48 -7.78
C PRO A 25 12.00 22.15 -6.57
N THR A 26 10.68 22.29 -6.61
CA THR A 26 9.87 22.85 -5.51
C THR A 26 9.95 21.99 -4.24
N LEU A 27 9.87 20.67 -4.38
CA LEU A 27 9.96 19.74 -3.24
C LEU A 27 11.38 19.62 -2.71
N GLN A 28 12.39 19.76 -3.56
CA GLN A 28 13.79 19.81 -3.12
C GLN A 28 14.05 21.03 -2.24
N HIS A 29 13.57 22.21 -2.64
CA HIS A 29 13.70 23.41 -1.83
C HIS A 29 12.96 23.28 -0.49
N ALA A 30 11.71 22.80 -0.52
CA ALA A 30 10.94 22.55 0.69
C ALA A 30 11.63 21.55 1.63
N PHE A 31 12.27 20.51 1.09
CA PHE A 31 13.05 19.57 1.88
C PHE A 31 14.28 20.21 2.52
N GLN A 32 15.01 21.05 1.79
CA GLN A 32 16.15 21.79 2.34
C GLN A 32 15.74 22.69 3.50
N GLU A 33 14.65 23.44 3.36
CA GLU A 33 14.11 24.30 4.42
C GLU A 33 13.71 23.49 5.66
N VAL A 34 12.91 22.43 5.48
CA VAL A 34 12.44 21.59 6.58
C VAL A 34 13.61 20.92 7.28
N LEU A 35 14.60 20.43 6.53
CA LEU A 35 15.80 19.84 7.09
C LEU A 35 16.56 20.87 7.92
N ALA A 36 16.86 22.05 7.36
CA ALA A 36 17.57 23.11 8.07
C ALA A 36 16.86 23.53 9.36
N SER A 37 15.54 23.76 9.33
CA SER A 37 14.75 24.09 10.52
C SER A 37 14.76 22.96 11.56
N SER A 38 14.73 21.70 11.12
CA SER A 38 14.72 20.54 12.03
C SER A 38 16.06 20.33 12.77
N TYR A 39 17.19 20.66 12.15
CA TYR A 39 18.50 20.65 12.82
C TYR A 39 18.67 21.79 13.82
N VAL A 40 18.14 22.98 13.50
CA VAL A 40 18.14 24.12 14.43
C VAL A 40 17.28 23.83 15.65
N SER A 41 16.11 23.21 15.46
CA SER A 41 15.20 22.87 16.55
C SER A 41 15.68 21.68 17.40
N SER A 42 16.52 20.80 16.87
CA SER A 42 17.04 19.63 17.57
C SER A 42 18.53 19.49 17.27
N PRO A 43 19.39 20.15 18.05
CA PRO A 43 20.83 20.10 17.86
C PRO A 43 21.37 18.68 18.15
N PRO A 44 22.45 18.27 17.46
CA PRO A 44 23.12 16.99 17.74
C PRO A 44 23.68 16.96 19.16
N PRO A 45 23.85 15.75 19.75
CA PRO A 45 24.59 15.61 21.01
C PRO A 45 26.00 16.22 20.86
N ALA A 46 26.46 16.89 21.91
CA ALA A 46 27.57 17.84 21.88
C ALA A 46 28.81 17.33 21.10
N ASN A 47 29.07 17.92 19.92
CA ASN A 47 30.31 17.76 19.20
C ASN A 47 31.27 18.87 19.63
N ASN A 48 32.05 18.65 20.68
CA ASN A 48 33.18 19.54 20.97
C ASN A 48 34.24 19.31 19.89
N ILE A 49 34.51 20.34 19.08
CA ILE A 49 35.40 20.30 17.92
C ILE A 49 36.86 19.93 18.33
N ASP A 50 37.20 20.09 19.60
CA ASP A 50 38.56 19.94 20.13
C ASP A 50 38.83 18.62 20.89
N SER A 51 37.93 17.62 20.88
CA SER A 51 38.21 16.31 21.47
C SER A 51 37.52 15.15 20.75
N PRO A 52 38.19 13.99 20.60
CA PRO A 52 37.57 12.80 20.02
C PRO A 52 36.36 12.38 20.86
N LEU A 53 35.17 12.41 20.25
CA LEU A 53 33.96 11.94 20.90
C LEU A 53 34.08 10.43 21.22
N PRO A 54 33.62 9.99 22.40
CA PRO A 54 33.46 8.58 22.70
C PRO A 54 32.62 7.87 21.61
N PRO A 55 32.87 6.58 21.31
CA PRO A 55 32.15 5.85 20.27
C PRO A 55 30.62 5.77 20.51
N ALA A 56 30.18 5.87 21.76
CA ALA A 56 28.77 5.97 22.13
C ALA A 56 28.12 7.27 21.61
N ASP A 57 28.87 8.38 21.61
CA ASP A 57 28.39 9.70 21.19
C ASP A 57 28.40 9.87 19.67
N ILE A 58 29.34 9.21 18.98
CA ILE A 58 29.35 9.15 17.50
C ILE A 58 28.11 8.41 16.99
N THR A 59 27.77 7.29 17.63
CA THR A 59 26.60 6.48 17.26
C THR A 59 25.31 7.25 17.48
N SER A 60 25.19 7.98 18.58
CA SER A 60 24.02 8.80 18.89
C SER A 60 23.89 10.01 17.93
N ALA A 61 25.01 10.67 17.59
CA ALA A 61 25.04 11.73 16.58
C ALA A 61 24.59 11.23 15.20
N TRP A 62 25.07 10.05 14.77
CA TRP A 62 24.64 9.44 13.51
C TRP A 62 23.16 9.05 13.51
N GLN A 63 22.68 8.46 14.60
CA GLN A 63 21.26 8.13 14.76
C GLN A 63 20.38 9.37 14.72
N HIS A 64 20.84 10.47 15.33
CA HIS A 64 20.16 11.76 15.28
C HIS A 64 20.09 12.29 13.85
N PHE A 65 21.23 12.38 13.16
CA PHE A 65 21.32 12.80 11.76
C PHE A 65 20.36 12.00 10.87
N HIS A 66 20.41 10.67 10.99
CA HIS A 66 19.56 9.78 10.22
C HIS A 66 18.07 9.99 10.53
N SER A 67 17.70 10.11 11.81
CA SER A 67 16.32 10.33 12.26
C SER A 67 15.76 11.65 11.74
N VAL A 68 16.51 12.74 11.87
CA VAL A 68 16.12 14.09 11.42
C VAL A 68 15.93 14.10 9.90
N THR A 69 16.92 13.61 9.17
CA THR A 69 16.89 13.55 7.70
C THR A 69 15.72 12.69 7.20
N THR A 70 15.51 11.52 7.81
CA THR A 70 14.42 10.61 7.43
C THR A 70 13.04 11.22 7.72
N LYS A 71 12.87 11.90 8.86
CA LYS A 71 11.62 12.59 9.20
C LYS A 71 11.34 13.76 8.25
N ALA A 72 12.34 14.58 7.96
CA ALA A 72 12.22 15.67 6.99
C ALA A 72 11.84 15.13 5.60
N ALA A 73 12.45 14.02 5.18
CA ALA A 73 12.17 13.40 3.90
C ALA A 73 10.73 12.87 3.85
N PHE A 74 10.27 12.14 4.89
CA PHE A 74 8.89 11.67 4.94
C PHE A 74 7.86 12.81 5.06
N SER A 75 8.22 13.93 5.68
CA SER A 75 7.34 15.10 5.77
C SER A 75 7.17 15.81 4.44
N THR A 76 8.20 15.81 3.59
CA THR A 76 8.25 16.58 2.34
C THR A 76 7.83 15.74 1.14
N PHE A 77 8.42 14.55 0.98
CA PHE A 77 8.14 13.64 -0.12
C PHE A 77 6.96 12.69 0.19
N GLY A 78 6.61 12.51 1.46
CA GLY A 78 5.54 11.61 1.85
C GLY A 78 5.94 10.13 1.82
N LYS A 79 4.95 9.28 2.09
CA LYS A 79 5.10 7.82 2.08
C LYS A 79 4.62 7.28 0.75
N LEU A 80 5.43 6.41 0.14
CA LEU A 80 5.04 5.67 -1.05
C LEU A 80 3.83 4.80 -0.73
N SER A 81 2.68 5.20 -1.25
CA SER A 81 1.48 4.39 -1.21
C SER A 81 1.62 3.27 -2.23
N ARG A 82 1.70 2.02 -1.77
CA ARG A 82 1.55 0.86 -2.66
C ARG A 82 0.10 0.82 -3.15
N SER A 83 -0.21 1.58 -4.19
CA SER A 83 -1.47 1.43 -4.91
C SER A 83 -1.23 0.48 -6.07
N GLN A 84 -1.53 -0.81 -5.87
CA GLN A 84 -1.87 -1.62 -7.03
C GLN A 84 -3.20 -1.10 -7.57
N PRO A 85 -3.32 -0.89 -8.90
CA PRO A 85 -4.62 -0.71 -9.51
C PRO A 85 -5.45 -1.96 -9.14
N ASP A 86 -6.60 -1.70 -8.54
CA ASP A 86 -7.59 -2.72 -8.22
C ASP A 86 -8.83 -2.37 -9.05
N TRP A 87 -9.53 -3.37 -9.57
CA TRP A 87 -10.73 -3.18 -10.40
C TRP A 87 -11.74 -2.26 -9.68
N PHE A 88 -11.80 -2.33 -8.34
CA PHE A 88 -12.65 -1.44 -7.56
C PHE A 88 -12.19 0.02 -7.63
N LYS A 89 -10.89 0.28 -7.50
CA LYS A 89 -10.32 1.64 -7.56
C LYS A 89 -10.45 2.22 -8.96
N ALA A 90 -10.21 1.41 -10.00
CA ALA A 90 -10.34 1.83 -11.39
C ALA A 90 -11.78 2.26 -11.72
N HIS A 91 -12.78 1.57 -11.15
CA HIS A 91 -14.20 1.86 -11.37
C HIS A 91 -14.88 2.53 -10.17
N ALA A 92 -14.12 3.23 -9.32
CA ALA A 92 -14.65 3.85 -8.11
C ALA A 92 -15.74 4.88 -8.42
N SER A 93 -15.61 5.63 -9.51
CA SER A 93 -16.60 6.61 -9.98
C SER A 93 -17.98 6.00 -10.27
N LEU A 94 -18.01 4.73 -10.71
CA LEU A 94 -19.24 4.00 -11.00
C LEU A 94 -19.77 3.25 -9.76
N LEU A 95 -18.88 2.66 -8.95
CA LEU A 95 -19.26 1.83 -7.80
C LEU A 95 -19.64 2.63 -6.56
N LEU A 96 -18.94 3.73 -6.27
CA LEU A 96 -19.20 4.53 -5.06
C LEU A 96 -20.62 5.12 -5.04
N PRO A 97 -21.14 5.73 -6.12
CA PRO A 97 -22.52 6.22 -6.15
C PRO A 97 -23.56 5.10 -5.99
N ALA A 98 -23.33 3.94 -6.63
CA ALA A 98 -24.22 2.79 -6.51
C ALA A 98 -24.25 2.25 -5.06
N ILE A 99 -23.09 2.17 -4.39
CA ILE A 99 -22.99 1.77 -2.99
C ILE A 99 -23.66 2.80 -2.07
N ALA A 100 -23.47 4.10 -2.32
CA ALA A 100 -24.12 5.17 -1.58
C ALA A 100 -25.65 5.09 -1.70
N SER A 101 -26.17 4.88 -2.91
CA SER A 101 -27.60 4.68 -3.17
C SER A 101 -28.16 3.43 -2.44
N LYS A 102 -27.41 2.32 -2.43
CA LYS A 102 -27.79 1.13 -1.64
C LYS A 102 -27.84 1.43 -0.14
N ARG A 103 -26.88 2.20 0.38
CA ARG A 103 -26.83 2.61 1.79
C ARG A 103 -28.03 3.49 2.15
N SER A 104 -28.35 4.51 1.34
CA SER A 104 -29.51 5.37 1.59
C SER A 104 -30.82 4.59 1.55
N ALA A 105 -31.02 3.74 0.54
CA ALA A 105 -32.21 2.89 0.45
C ALA A 105 -32.34 1.91 1.65
N ARG A 106 -31.21 1.41 2.16
CA ARG A 106 -31.21 0.57 3.37
C ARG A 106 -31.65 1.36 4.60
N LEU A 107 -31.15 2.59 4.76
CA LEU A 107 -31.55 3.46 5.87
C LEU A 107 -33.05 3.77 5.82
N SER A 108 -33.60 4.13 4.66
CA SER A 108 -35.04 4.37 4.50
C SER A 108 -35.88 3.12 4.83
N CYS A 109 -35.39 1.92 4.48
CA CYS A 109 -36.06 0.67 4.82
C CYS A 109 -36.00 0.33 6.32
N LEU A 110 -34.94 0.75 7.03
CA LEU A 110 -34.80 0.58 8.47
C LEU A 110 -35.68 1.57 9.24
N GLN A 111 -35.79 2.82 8.76
CA GLN A 111 -36.66 3.84 9.35
C GLN A 111 -38.14 3.51 9.14
N HIS A 112 -38.52 3.15 7.90
CA HIS A 112 -39.89 2.84 7.53
C HIS A 112 -39.94 1.54 6.73
N ASN A 113 -40.46 0.50 7.36
CA ASN A 113 -40.51 -0.85 6.80
C ASN A 113 -41.72 -1.04 5.87
N THR A 114 -41.79 -0.24 4.80
CA THR A 114 -42.86 -0.32 3.79
C THR A 114 -42.48 -1.26 2.63
N ARG A 115 -43.49 -1.75 1.91
CA ARG A 115 -43.28 -2.57 0.69
C ARG A 115 -42.50 -1.80 -0.38
N SER A 116 -42.76 -0.50 -0.52
CA SER A 116 -42.04 0.39 -1.45
C SER A 116 -40.57 0.51 -1.08
N ASN A 117 -40.25 0.78 0.19
CA ASN A 117 -38.85 0.91 0.64
C ASN A 117 -38.06 -0.40 0.50
N LYS A 118 -38.71 -1.54 0.77
CA LYS A 118 -38.13 -2.87 0.49
C LYS A 118 -37.84 -3.07 -1.00
N ALA A 119 -38.76 -2.66 -1.88
CA ALA A 119 -38.57 -2.76 -3.32
C ALA A 119 -37.42 -1.86 -3.81
N ALA A 120 -37.36 -0.61 -3.34
CA ALA A 120 -36.28 0.33 -3.63
C ALA A 120 -34.91 -0.20 -3.17
N TRP A 121 -34.83 -0.76 -1.96
CA TRP A 121 -33.59 -1.39 -1.47
C TRP A 121 -33.16 -2.60 -2.31
N LYS A 122 -34.11 -3.49 -2.68
CA LYS A 122 -33.82 -4.61 -3.58
C LYS A 122 -33.32 -4.13 -4.95
N GLN A 123 -33.92 -3.07 -5.49
CA GLN A 123 -33.49 -2.49 -6.76
C GLN A 123 -32.08 -1.89 -6.66
N ALA A 124 -31.78 -1.16 -5.58
CA ALA A 124 -30.44 -0.62 -5.34
C ALA A 124 -29.39 -1.75 -5.21
N CYS A 125 -29.73 -2.87 -4.56
CA CYS A 125 -28.87 -4.05 -4.51
C CYS A 125 -28.58 -4.63 -5.90
N ARG A 126 -29.61 -4.75 -6.77
CA ARG A 126 -29.44 -5.21 -8.16
C ARG A 126 -28.56 -4.26 -8.97
N ASN A 127 -28.75 -2.96 -8.80
CA ASN A 127 -27.94 -1.95 -9.48
C ASN A 127 -26.46 -2.04 -9.06
N VAL A 128 -26.17 -2.18 -7.78
CA VAL A 128 -24.80 -2.43 -7.29
C VAL A 128 -24.23 -3.70 -7.90
N GLN A 129 -24.98 -4.80 -7.92
CA GLN A 129 -24.51 -6.05 -8.47
C GLN A 129 -24.21 -5.95 -9.97
N LYS A 130 -25.07 -5.27 -10.74
CA LYS A 130 -24.85 -4.99 -12.17
C LYS A 130 -23.60 -4.14 -12.37
N ALA A 131 -23.49 -3.04 -11.63
CA ALA A 131 -22.35 -2.13 -11.67
C ALA A 131 -21.02 -2.84 -11.36
N THR A 132 -21.00 -3.70 -10.33
CA THR A 132 -19.84 -4.52 -9.98
C THR A 132 -19.45 -5.48 -11.10
N ARG A 133 -20.41 -6.18 -11.71
CA ARG A 133 -20.11 -7.10 -12.82
C ARG A 133 -19.51 -6.37 -14.01
N THR A 134 -20.10 -5.24 -14.41
CA THR A 134 -19.57 -4.43 -15.51
C THR A 134 -18.17 -3.93 -15.20
N ALA A 135 -17.94 -3.36 -14.01
CA ALA A 135 -16.62 -2.91 -13.59
C ALA A 135 -15.56 -4.03 -13.60
N MET A 136 -15.89 -5.20 -13.07
CA MET A 136 -14.97 -6.34 -13.11
C MET A 136 -14.69 -6.76 -14.55
N GLN A 137 -15.73 -6.92 -15.39
CA GLN A 137 -15.57 -7.38 -16.76
C GLN A 137 -14.71 -6.42 -17.57
N ASP A 138 -14.99 -5.12 -17.50
CA ASP A 138 -14.25 -4.09 -18.24
C ASP A 138 -12.77 -4.07 -17.80
N TYR A 139 -12.52 -4.15 -16.50
CA TYR A 139 -11.15 -4.20 -15.97
C TYR A 139 -10.40 -5.44 -16.46
N TRP A 140 -11.00 -6.63 -16.37
CA TRP A 140 -10.34 -7.86 -16.78
C TRP A 140 -10.13 -7.94 -18.29
N ASN A 141 -11.10 -7.49 -19.09
CA ASN A 141 -10.96 -7.41 -20.55
C ASN A 141 -9.79 -6.49 -20.92
N THR A 142 -9.77 -5.26 -20.39
CA THR A 142 -8.69 -4.30 -20.67
C THR A 142 -7.31 -4.80 -20.21
N LEU A 143 -7.26 -5.53 -19.09
CA LEU A 143 -6.02 -6.16 -18.62
C LEU A 143 -5.55 -7.28 -19.56
N CYS A 144 -6.46 -8.15 -20.01
CA CYS A 144 -6.16 -9.21 -20.98
C CYS A 144 -5.68 -8.63 -22.31
N ASP A 145 -6.40 -7.67 -22.89
CA ASP A 145 -6.04 -7.01 -24.15
C ASP A 145 -4.63 -6.41 -24.07
N ARG A 146 -4.28 -5.80 -22.93
CA ARG A 146 -2.94 -5.25 -22.70
C ARG A 146 -1.87 -6.33 -22.63
N ILE A 147 -2.14 -7.45 -21.97
CA ILE A 147 -1.20 -8.59 -21.90
C ILE A 147 -1.00 -9.19 -23.29
N GLU A 148 -2.08 -9.39 -24.04
CA GLU A 148 -2.05 -9.93 -25.40
C GLU A 148 -1.28 -9.01 -26.35
N SER A 149 -1.55 -7.71 -26.31
CA SER A 149 -0.80 -6.70 -27.08
C SER A 149 0.70 -6.70 -26.75
N CYS A 150 1.07 -6.82 -25.47
CA CYS A 150 2.47 -6.95 -25.06
C CYS A 150 3.10 -8.25 -25.56
N ALA A 151 2.35 -9.36 -25.57
CA ALA A 151 2.83 -10.64 -26.06
C ALA A 151 3.06 -10.60 -27.57
N SER A 152 2.11 -10.07 -28.33
CA SER A 152 2.21 -9.94 -29.80
C SER A 152 3.35 -9.03 -30.24
N SER A 153 3.69 -8.01 -29.45
CA SER A 153 4.83 -7.11 -29.72
C SER A 153 6.18 -7.63 -29.22
N GLY A 154 6.23 -8.81 -28.58
CA GLY A 154 7.45 -9.36 -27.99
C GLY A 154 7.91 -8.64 -26.72
N ASN A 155 7.08 -7.78 -26.10
CA ASN A 155 7.39 -7.10 -24.85
C ASN A 155 7.18 -8.01 -23.64
N ILE A 156 8.14 -8.91 -23.40
CA ILE A 156 8.14 -9.88 -22.30
C ILE A 156 7.98 -9.20 -20.93
N ARG A 157 8.59 -8.01 -20.74
CA ARG A 157 8.47 -7.24 -19.49
C ARG A 157 7.03 -6.78 -19.27
N GLY A 158 6.36 -6.32 -20.32
CA GLY A 158 4.95 -5.93 -20.28
C GLY A 158 4.04 -7.10 -19.90
N VAL A 159 4.26 -8.28 -20.50
CA VAL A 159 3.54 -9.51 -20.16
C VAL A 159 3.73 -9.88 -18.68
N PHE A 160 4.97 -9.88 -18.19
CA PHE A 160 5.25 -10.19 -16.78
C PHE A 160 4.56 -9.22 -15.82
N LEU A 161 4.59 -7.91 -16.12
CA LEU A 161 3.92 -6.90 -15.29
C LEU A 161 2.40 -7.08 -15.29
N GLY A 162 1.80 -7.35 -16.46
CA GLY A 162 0.36 -7.61 -16.55
C GLY A 162 -0.07 -8.87 -15.81
N LEU A 163 0.69 -9.97 -15.92
CA LEU A 163 0.45 -11.19 -15.15
C LEU A 163 0.59 -10.95 -13.64
N LYS A 164 1.56 -10.16 -13.23
CA LYS A 164 1.75 -9.79 -11.81
C LYS A 164 0.56 -8.98 -11.28
N GLU A 165 0.00 -8.09 -12.10
CA GLU A 165 -1.23 -7.35 -11.75
C GLU A 165 -2.44 -8.29 -11.66
N ALA A 166 -2.58 -9.24 -12.58
CA ALA A 166 -3.69 -10.20 -12.59
C ALA A 166 -3.67 -11.17 -11.41
N LEU A 167 -2.49 -11.70 -11.07
CA LEU A 167 -2.30 -12.64 -9.96
C LEU A 167 -2.28 -11.94 -8.60
N GLY A 168 -2.06 -10.62 -8.58
CA GLY A 168 -1.93 -9.84 -7.37
C GLY A 168 -0.67 -10.19 -6.55
N PRO A 169 -0.62 -9.79 -5.28
CA PRO A 169 0.49 -10.11 -4.40
C PRO A 169 0.53 -11.63 -4.15
N VAL A 170 1.52 -12.30 -4.72
CA VAL A 170 1.78 -13.72 -4.46
C VAL A 170 2.14 -13.88 -2.98
N PRO A 171 1.41 -14.70 -2.20
CA PRO A 171 1.78 -14.97 -0.82
C PRO A 171 3.18 -15.60 -0.79
N PRO A 172 4.02 -15.27 0.21
CA PRO A 172 5.32 -15.94 0.34
C PRO A 172 5.09 -17.44 0.42
N LYS A 173 5.89 -18.22 -0.32
CA LYS A 173 5.80 -19.68 -0.34
C LYS A 173 5.79 -20.20 1.10
N SER A 174 4.72 -20.87 1.50
CA SER A 174 4.74 -21.72 2.70
C SER A 174 5.83 -22.76 2.50
N PRO A 175 6.68 -23.07 3.49
CA PRO A 175 7.62 -24.17 3.37
C PRO A 175 6.83 -25.43 3.02
N LEU A 176 7.02 -25.95 1.82
CA LEU A 176 6.46 -27.23 1.41
C LEU A 176 7.02 -28.26 2.39
N HIS A 177 6.15 -28.87 3.17
CA HIS A 177 6.51 -29.92 4.11
C HIS A 177 6.81 -31.19 3.30
N SER A 178 8.00 -31.29 2.72
CA SER A 178 8.51 -32.58 2.23
C SER A 178 8.85 -33.42 3.46
N ALA A 179 7.89 -34.20 3.94
CA ALA A 179 8.21 -35.28 4.88
C ALA A 179 9.12 -36.28 4.17
N PRO A 180 10.32 -36.60 4.70
CA PRO A 180 11.09 -37.71 4.18
C PRO A 180 10.31 -39.00 4.42
N TYR A 181 10.04 -39.76 3.35
CA TYR A 181 9.60 -41.14 3.42
C TYR A 181 10.59 -41.93 4.30
N GLN A 182 10.18 -42.32 5.50
CA GLN A 182 10.93 -43.30 6.27
C GLN A 182 10.53 -44.70 5.79
N VAL A 183 11.42 -45.34 5.05
CA VAL A 183 11.39 -46.79 4.83
C VAL A 183 11.68 -47.43 6.18
N LYS A 184 10.70 -48.16 6.73
CA LYS A 184 10.92 -49.00 7.93
C LYS A 184 11.66 -50.28 7.51
N PRO A 185 12.57 -50.78 8.36
CA PRO A 185 13.26 -52.07 8.15
C PRO A 185 12.28 -53.24 8.18
#